data_AF-A0A967P4A3-F1
#
_entry.id   AF-A0A967P4A3-F1
#
_cell.length_a   1.000
_cell.length_b   1.000
_cell.length_c   1.000
_cell.angle_alpha   90.00
_cell.angle_beta   90.00
_cell.angle_gamma   90.00
#
_symmetry.space_group_name_H-M   'P 1'
#
loop_
_entity.id
_entity.type
_entity.pdbx_description
1 polymer ?
#
loop_
_entity_poly.entity_id
_entity_poly.type
_entity_poly.pdbx_seq_one_letter_code
_entity_poly.pdbx_strand_id
1 'polypeptide(L)'
;PVIHEFARTMIRDHEAVNAQALALLDKLGAQAQDNFLSQQLNTQANGLVEEMSALSGADFDKRYAENELGYHHAVNTLVGETFIPNLQNAEVKALFEQALKIFKAHEKHAEKMVASLNGK
;
A
#
# COMPACT_ATOMS: atom_id res chain seq x y z
N PRO A 1 -15.63 6.62 12.43
CA PRO A 1 -14.28 7.17 12.71
C PRO A 1 -13.52 7.39 11.40
N VAL A 2 -12.68 8.42 11.34
CA VAL A 2 -11.85 8.74 10.16
C VAL A 2 -11.01 7.53 9.73
N ILE A 3 -10.51 6.76 10.70
CA ILE A 3 -9.70 5.56 10.46
C ILE A 3 -10.42 4.51 9.59
N HIS A 4 -11.70 4.25 9.85
CA HIS A 4 -12.47 3.26 9.11
C HIS A 4 -12.81 3.75 7.69
N GLU A 5 -12.98 5.06 7.51
CA GLU A 5 -13.20 5.64 6.19
C GLU A 5 -11.94 5.56 5.33
N PHE A 6 -10.78 5.85 5.93
CA PHE A 6 -9.50 5.65 5.28
C PHE A 6 -9.28 4.16 4.92
N ALA A 7 -9.47 3.24 5.87
CA ALA A 7 -9.32 1.81 5.62
C ALA A 7 -10.24 1.29 4.50
N ARG A 8 -11.50 1.76 4.42
CA ARG A 8 -12.38 1.41 3.29
C ARG A 8 -11.90 1.98 1.96
N THR A 9 -11.35 3.19 1.96
CA THR A 9 -10.76 3.81 0.77
C THR A 9 -9.55 3.00 0.29
N MET A 10 -8.68 2.61 1.22
CA MET A 10 -7.54 1.74 1.00
C MET A 10 -7.95 0.43 0.32
N ILE A 11 -8.89 -0.30 0.92
CA ILE A 11 -9.39 -1.58 0.39
C ILE A 11 -9.94 -1.39 -1.03
N ARG A 12 -10.87 -0.44 -1.23
CA ARG A 12 -11.49 -0.19 -2.54
C ARG A 12 -10.45 0.09 -3.62
N ASP A 13 -9.51 0.99 -3.35
CA ASP A 13 -8.55 1.45 -4.35
C ASP A 13 -7.49 0.36 -4.64
N HIS A 14 -7.02 -0.35 -3.62
CA HIS A 14 -6.09 -1.46 -3.79
C HIS A 14 -6.72 -2.65 -4.50
N GLU A 15 -7.97 -3.00 -4.20
CA GLU A 15 -8.70 -4.06 -4.93
C GLU A 15 -8.83 -3.71 -6.42
N ALA A 16 -9.12 -2.45 -6.75
CA ALA A 16 -9.19 -2.00 -8.14
C ALA A 16 -7.82 -2.07 -8.85
N VAL A 17 -6.72 -1.73 -8.17
CA VAL A 17 -5.36 -1.88 -8.71
C VAL A 17 -5.00 -3.36 -8.88
N ASN A 18 -5.32 -4.22 -7.91
CA ASN A 18 -5.08 -5.65 -7.98
C ASN A 18 -5.84 -6.30 -9.16
N ALA A 19 -7.10 -5.93 -9.38
CA ALA A 19 -7.87 -6.40 -10.52
C ALA A 19 -7.23 -6.00 -11.86
N GLN A 20 -6.74 -4.77 -11.99
CA GLN A 20 -6.02 -4.32 -13.18
C GLN A 20 -4.70 -5.08 -13.39
N ALA A 21 -3.95 -5.33 -12.31
CA ALA A 21 -2.71 -6.09 -12.36
C ALA A 21 -2.94 -7.54 -12.81
N LEU A 22 -3.95 -8.23 -12.25
CA LEU A 22 -4.32 -9.59 -12.64
C LEU A 22 -4.76 -9.65 -14.10
N ALA A 23 -5.62 -8.73 -14.54
CA ALA A 23 -6.04 -8.66 -15.94
C ALA A 23 -4.86 -8.43 -16.90
N LEU A 24 -3.87 -7.64 -16.50
CA LEU A 24 -2.67 -7.43 -17.30
C LEU A 24 -1.77 -8.69 -17.35
N LEU A 25 -1.62 -9.40 -16.22
CA LEU A 25 -0.90 -10.67 -16.19
C LEU A 25 -1.55 -11.69 -17.13
N ASP A 26 -2.87 -11.83 -17.08
CA ASP A 26 -3.63 -12.72 -17.96
C ASP A 26 -3.44 -12.34 -19.44
N LYS A 27 -3.54 -11.04 -19.75
CA LYS A 27 -3.32 -10.53 -21.12
C LYS A 27 -1.91 -10.84 -21.63
N LEU A 28 -0.89 -10.73 -20.77
CA LEU A 28 0.50 -10.95 -21.13
C LEU A 28 0.90 -12.43 -21.09
N GLY A 29 0.00 -13.34 -20.67
CA GLY A 29 0.35 -14.74 -20.40
C GLY A 29 1.43 -14.88 -19.33
N ALA A 30 1.50 -13.92 -18.40
CA ALA A 30 2.48 -13.85 -17.34
C ALA A 30 1.88 -14.34 -16.02
N GLN A 31 2.74 -14.75 -15.09
CA GLN A 31 2.33 -15.19 -13.76
C GLN A 31 3.12 -14.45 -12.69
N ALA A 32 2.42 -14.02 -11.64
CA ALA A 32 3.07 -13.52 -10.44
C ALA A 32 3.99 -14.61 -9.86
N GLN A 33 5.20 -14.22 -9.47
CA GLN A 33 6.19 -15.12 -8.89
C GLN A 33 6.39 -14.79 -7.42
N ASP A 34 6.37 -15.82 -6.59
CA ASP A 34 6.85 -15.70 -5.23
C ASP A 34 8.37 -15.52 -5.23
N ASN A 35 8.87 -14.66 -4.35
CA ASN A 35 10.28 -14.32 -4.23
C ASN A 35 10.60 -13.80 -2.82
N PHE A 36 11.88 -13.59 -2.52
CA PHE A 36 12.32 -13.14 -1.20
C PHE A 36 11.61 -11.85 -0.75
N LEU A 37 11.40 -10.89 -1.66
CA LEU A 37 10.72 -9.64 -1.32
C LEU A 37 9.23 -9.89 -1.00
N SER A 38 8.49 -10.67 -1.79
CA SER A 38 7.08 -10.97 -1.49
C SER A 38 6.92 -11.72 -0.16
N GLN A 39 7.79 -12.69 0.13
CA GLN A 39 7.79 -13.41 1.40
C GLN A 39 8.07 -12.48 2.59
N GLN A 40 9.05 -11.59 2.44
CA GLN A 40 9.41 -10.62 3.47
C GLN A 40 8.26 -9.63 3.74
N LEU A 41 7.58 -9.14 2.69
CA LEU A 41 6.41 -8.26 2.83
C LEU A 41 5.26 -8.99 3.55
N ASN A 42 4.95 -10.23 3.16
CA ASN A 42 3.91 -11.03 3.82
C ASN A 42 4.24 -11.29 5.30
N THR A 43 5.50 -11.55 5.63
CA THR A 43 5.93 -11.75 7.02
C THR A 43 5.74 -10.49 7.86
N GLN A 44 6.15 -9.33 7.34
CA GLN A 44 5.93 -8.05 8.01
C GLN A 44 4.44 -7.73 8.19
N ALA A 45 3.63 -7.98 7.17
CA ALA A 45 2.18 -7.78 7.24
C ALA A 45 1.54 -8.65 8.32
N ASN A 46 1.90 -9.94 8.40
CA ASN A 46 1.38 -10.84 9.43
C ASN A 46 1.76 -10.39 10.85
N GLY A 47 3.02 -10.02 11.06
CA GLY A 47 3.47 -9.50 12.35
C GLY A 47 2.76 -8.20 12.76
N LEU A 48 2.51 -7.31 11.81
CA LEU A 48 1.75 -6.09 12.04
C LEU A 48 0.28 -6.38 12.40
N VAL A 49 -0.37 -7.33 11.73
CA VAL A 49 -1.73 -7.74 12.05
C VAL A 49 -1.80 -8.32 13.46
N GLU A 50 -0.84 -9.16 13.85
CA GLU A 50 -0.74 -9.70 15.21
C GLU A 50 -0.56 -8.59 16.24
N GLU A 51 0.40 -7.67 16.04
CA GLU A 51 0.63 -6.52 16.91
C GLU A 51 -0.64 -5.67 17.09
N MET A 52 -1.26 -5.25 15.99
CA MET A 52 -2.42 -4.36 16.03
C MET A 52 -3.67 -5.06 16.59
N SER A 53 -3.78 -6.39 16.48
CA SER A 53 -4.91 -7.13 17.07
C SER A 53 -4.95 -7.06 18.61
N ALA A 54 -3.81 -6.77 19.25
CA ALA A 54 -3.72 -6.55 20.69
C ALA A 54 -4.04 -5.10 21.11
N LEU A 55 -4.16 -4.18 20.15
CA LEU A 55 -4.46 -2.76 20.40
C LEU A 55 -5.96 -2.49 20.28
N SER A 56 -6.41 -1.39 20.87
CA SER A 56 -7.81 -0.95 20.74
C SER A 56 -7.94 0.56 20.86
N GLY A 57 -9.06 1.09 20.36
CA GLY A 57 -9.38 2.51 20.47
C GLY A 57 -8.29 3.41 19.88
N ALA A 58 -7.89 4.43 20.64
CA ALA A 58 -6.93 5.43 20.18
C ALA A 58 -5.54 4.84 19.87
N ASP A 59 -5.11 3.80 20.60
CA ASP A 59 -3.81 3.16 20.39
C ASP A 59 -3.78 2.43 19.03
N PHE A 60 -4.88 1.76 18.68
CA PHE A 60 -5.03 1.14 17.35
C PHE A 60 -5.05 2.21 16.26
N ASP A 61 -5.87 3.26 16.42
CA ASP A 61 -6.02 4.31 15.42
C ASP A 61 -4.67 4.98 15.10
N LYS A 62 -3.88 5.28 16.14
CA LYS A 62 -2.55 5.87 16.00
C LYS A 62 -1.59 4.92 15.30
N ARG A 63 -1.48 3.68 15.79
CA ARG A 63 -0.54 2.70 15.23
C ARG A 63 -0.82 2.37 13.77
N TYR A 64 -2.10 2.27 13.40
CA TYR A 64 -2.54 2.06 12.03
C TYR A 64 -2.17 3.26 11.16
N ALA A 65 -2.51 4.49 11.55
CA ALA A 65 -2.17 5.67 10.75
C ALA A 65 -0.64 5.84 10.55
N GLU A 66 0.16 5.60 11.59
CA GLU A 66 1.63 5.63 11.52
C GLU A 66 2.18 4.52 10.61
N ASN A 67 1.60 3.32 10.65
CA ASN A 67 1.93 2.24 9.73
C ASN A 67 1.72 2.68 8.28
N GLU A 68 0.51 3.12 7.96
CA GLU A 68 0.12 3.43 6.58
C GLU A 68 0.97 4.56 6.02
N LEU A 69 1.32 5.58 6.83
CA LEU A 69 2.24 6.63 6.42
C LEU A 69 3.63 6.08 6.08
N GLY A 70 4.25 5.34 7.01
CA GLY A 70 5.61 4.81 6.81
C GLY A 70 5.67 3.79 5.67
N TYR A 71 4.67 2.92 5.60
CA TYR A 71 4.60 1.86 4.60
C TYR A 71 4.38 2.43 3.19
N HIS A 72 3.44 3.36 3.02
CA HIS A 72 3.25 4.01 1.72
C HIS A 72 4.46 4.83 1.30
N HIS A 73 5.13 5.51 2.24
CA HIS A 73 6.37 6.22 1.92
C HIS A 73 7.43 5.26 1.34
N ALA A 74 7.67 4.12 2.00
CA ALA A 74 8.63 3.12 1.53
C ALA A 74 8.24 2.52 0.17
N VAL A 75 6.97 2.16 -0.01
CA VAL A 75 6.47 1.60 -1.28
C VAL A 75 6.52 2.62 -2.41
N ASN A 76 6.15 3.88 -2.15
CA ASN A 76 6.20 4.95 -3.16
C ASN A 76 7.63 5.20 -3.65
N THR A 77 8.60 5.19 -2.74
CA THR A 77 10.03 5.30 -3.06
C THR A 77 10.47 4.11 -3.90
N LEU A 78 10.18 2.87 -3.48
CA LEU A 78 10.56 1.67 -4.22
C LEU A 78 9.95 1.63 -5.64
N VAL A 79 8.65 1.90 -5.74
CA VAL A 79 7.93 1.91 -7.02
C VAL A 79 8.45 3.02 -7.93
N GLY A 80 8.57 4.24 -7.41
CA GLY A 80 8.95 5.41 -8.18
C GLY A 80 10.41 5.43 -8.63
N GLU A 81 11.32 5.06 -7.74
CA GLU A 81 12.76 5.22 -7.96
C GLU A 81 13.43 3.93 -8.47
N THR A 82 12.88 2.77 -8.13
CA THR A 82 13.46 1.48 -8.52
C THR A 82 12.66 0.77 -9.59
N PHE A 83 11.36 0.56 -9.41
CA PHE A 83 10.60 -0.27 -10.35
C PHE A 83 10.31 0.45 -11.67
N ILE A 84 9.64 1.61 -11.65
CA ILE A 84 9.23 2.33 -12.87
C ILE A 84 10.41 2.62 -13.82
N PRO A 85 11.61 3.01 -13.35
CA PRO A 85 12.76 3.21 -14.24
C PRO A 85 13.29 1.93 -14.90
N ASN A 86 13.14 0.77 -14.25
CA ASN A 86 13.67 -0.50 -14.71
C ASN A 86 12.65 -1.36 -15.49
N LEU A 87 11.36 -1.00 -15.46
CA LEU A 87 10.30 -1.70 -16.20
C LEU A 87 10.42 -1.47 -17.70
N GLN A 88 10.56 -2.57 -18.45
CA GLN A 88 10.72 -2.55 -19.91
C GLN A 88 9.39 -2.64 -20.66
N ASN A 89 8.41 -3.37 -20.12
CA ASN A 89 7.10 -3.49 -20.73
C ASN A 89 6.29 -2.20 -20.49
N ALA A 90 5.88 -1.53 -21.56
CA ALA A 90 5.20 -0.24 -21.50
C ALA A 90 3.83 -0.31 -20.80
N GLU A 91 3.10 -1.41 -20.94
CA GLU A 91 1.79 -1.59 -20.28
C GLU A 91 1.97 -1.80 -18.77
N VAL A 92 2.96 -2.61 -18.37
CA VAL A 92 3.29 -2.81 -16.95
C VAL A 92 3.76 -1.49 -16.33
N LYS A 93 4.63 -0.75 -17.03
CA LYS A 93 5.09 0.56 -16.58
C LYS A 93 3.92 1.54 -16.40
N ALA A 94 3.01 1.63 -17.37
CA ALA A 94 1.85 2.51 -17.29
C ALA A 94 0.91 2.15 -16.13
N LEU A 95 0.74 0.86 -15.81
CA LEU A 95 -0.01 0.43 -14.64
C LEU A 95 0.65 0.90 -13.34
N PHE A 96 1.97 0.73 -13.21
CA PHE A 96 2.72 1.15 -12.02
C PHE A 96 2.71 2.68 -11.83
N GLU A 97 2.81 3.45 -12.92
CA GLU A 97 2.70 4.92 -12.89
C GLU A 97 1.32 5.39 -12.43
N GLN A 98 0.25 4.68 -12.82
CA GLN A 98 -1.11 4.96 -12.36
C GLN A 98 -1.29 4.60 -10.89
N ALA A 99 -0.85 3.41 -10.48
CA ALA A 99 -0.89 2.96 -9.09
C ALA A 99 -0.12 3.90 -8.15
N LEU A 100 1.07 4.38 -8.57
CA LEU A 100 1.89 5.30 -7.79
C LEU A 100 1.15 6.62 -7.47
N LYS A 101 0.29 7.11 -8.36
CA LYS A 101 -0.51 8.33 -8.09
C LYS A 101 -1.51 8.09 -6.96
N ILE A 102 -2.14 6.92 -6.95
CA ILE A 102 -3.09 6.50 -5.91
C ILE A 102 -2.35 6.35 -4.58
N PHE A 103 -1.23 5.63 -4.56
CA PHE A 103 -0.46 5.40 -3.34
C PHE A 103 0.11 6.70 -2.73
N LYS A 104 0.50 7.68 -3.56
CA LYS A 104 0.88 9.02 -3.10
C LYS A 104 -0.30 9.80 -2.49
N ALA A 105 -1.52 9.56 -2.95
CA ALA A 105 -2.71 10.15 -2.34
C ALA A 105 -3.02 9.51 -0.98
N HIS A 106 -2.85 8.18 -0.86
CA HIS A 106 -2.96 7.47 0.41
C HIS A 106 -1.92 7.94 1.42
N GLU A 107 -0.65 8.07 1.04
CA GLU A 107 0.42 8.62 1.89
C GLU A 107 0.05 9.99 2.47
N LYS A 108 -0.42 10.92 1.62
CA LYS A 108 -0.85 12.26 2.06
C LYS A 108 -2.06 12.24 2.98
N HIS A 109 -2.97 11.28 2.80
CA HIS A 109 -4.10 11.13 3.71
C HIS A 109 -3.60 10.60 5.06
N ALA A 110 -2.73 9.58 5.07
CA ALA A 110 -2.11 9.06 6.28
C ALA A 110 -1.33 10.12 7.05
N GLU A 111 -0.56 10.98 6.36
CA GLU A 111 0.14 12.12 6.96
C GLU A 111 -0.82 13.04 7.74
N LYS A 112 -1.96 13.39 7.14
CA LYS A 112 -2.99 14.21 7.80
C LYS A 112 -3.62 13.49 9.00
N MET A 113 -3.85 12.17 8.90
CA MET A 113 -4.38 11.40 10.02
C MET A 113 -3.41 11.37 11.19
N VAL A 114 -2.13 11.08 10.94
CA VAL A 114 -1.08 11.08 11.96
C VAL A 114 -1.00 12.44 12.64
N ALA A 115 -0.99 13.54 11.88
CA ALA A 115 -1.00 14.89 12.44
C ALA A 115 -2.23 15.16 13.32
N SER A 116 -3.42 14.71 12.90
CA SER A 116 -4.65 14.89 13.68
C SER A 116 -4.73 14.02 14.93
N LEU A 117 -4.08 12.85 14.94
CA LEU A 117 -4.10 11.92 16.07
C LEU A 117 -3.03 12.27 17.10
N ASN A 118 -1.87 12.79 16.67
CA ASN A 118 -0.78 13.23 17.55
C ASN A 118 -0.99 14.65 18.13
N GLY A 119 -1.89 15.44 17.54
CA GLY A 119 -2.29 16.75 18.06
C GLY A 119 -3.46 16.70 19.07
N LYS A 120 -3.92 15.51 19.43
CA LYS A 120 -4.94 15.24 20.46
C LYS A 120 -4.28 14.66 21.70
#